data_AF-A0A6M3LRB4-F1
#
_entry.id   AF-A0A6M3LRB4-F1
#
_cell.length_a   1.000
_cell.length_b   1.000
_cell.length_c   1.000
_cell.angle_alpha   90.00
_cell.angle_beta   90.00
_cell.angle_gamma   90.00
#
_symmetry.space_group_name_H-M   'P 1'
#
loop_
_entity.id
_entity.type
_entity.pdbx_description
1 polymer ?
#
loop_
_entity_poly.entity_id
_entity_poly.type
_entity_poly.pdbx_seq_one_letter_code
_entity_poly.pdbx_strand_id
1 'polypeptide(L)'
;MSNKQWERLNEIDRTVRRIHPPGMTDGVHVTIQYFTGFELFNTRPYHNYETWSGGWRVEGHGVKVEMEDLDDAVKVWAQKVKGKGGDA
;
A
#
# COMPACT_ATOMS: atom_id res chain seq x y z
N MET A 1 5.03 -1.50 -17.48
CA MET A 1 4.11 -2.40 -16.73
C MET A 1 4.04 -3.75 -17.42
N SER A 2 3.89 -4.83 -16.65
CA SER A 2 3.73 -6.18 -17.20
C SER A 2 2.47 -6.29 -18.05
N ASN A 3 2.59 -6.79 -19.29
CA ASN A 3 1.49 -6.98 -20.24
C ASN A 3 0.63 -8.24 -19.94
N LYS A 4 1.00 -9.02 -18.92
CA LYS A 4 0.31 -10.24 -18.50
C LYS A 4 -1.22 -10.08 -18.54
N GLN A 5 -1.89 -11.10 -19.06
CA GLN A 5 -3.35 -11.22 -19.01
C GLN A 5 -3.88 -10.98 -17.59
N TRP A 6 -5.06 -10.39 -17.46
CA TRP A 6 -5.63 -9.96 -16.17
C TRP A 6 -5.59 -11.04 -15.09
N GLU A 7 -5.93 -12.27 -15.44
CA GLU A 7 -5.95 -13.43 -14.52
C GLU A 7 -4.56 -13.86 -14.05
N ARG A 8 -3.51 -13.49 -14.78
CA ARG A 8 -2.10 -13.76 -14.45
C ARG A 8 -1.44 -12.62 -13.69
N LEU A 9 -2.18 -11.55 -13.40
CA LEU A 9 -1.70 -10.46 -12.55
C LEU A 9 -1.82 -10.88 -11.09
N ASN A 10 -0.79 -10.52 -10.30
CA ASN A 10 -0.83 -10.67 -8.86
C ASN A 10 -2.08 -9.95 -8.31
N GLU A 11 -2.66 -10.48 -7.23
CA GLU A 11 -3.87 -9.91 -6.64
C GLU A 11 -3.71 -8.44 -6.25
N ILE A 12 -2.52 -8.05 -5.81
CA ILE A 12 -2.17 -6.67 -5.48
C ILE A 12 -2.19 -5.77 -6.70
N ASP A 13 -1.59 -6.19 -7.82
CA ASP A 13 -1.61 -5.42 -9.08
C ASP A 13 -3.05 -5.27 -9.59
N ARG A 14 -3.87 -6.33 -9.51
CA ARG A 14 -5.31 -6.26 -9.82
C ARG A 14 -6.04 -5.29 -8.91
N THR A 15 -5.71 -5.26 -7.63
CA THR A 15 -6.36 -4.40 -6.63
C THR A 15 -6.07 -2.93 -6.91
N VAL A 16 -4.81 -2.56 -7.15
CA VAL A 16 -4.41 -1.20 -7.51
C VAL A 16 -5.08 -0.76 -8.82
N ARG A 17 -5.07 -1.61 -9.86
CA ARG A 17 -5.73 -1.32 -11.15
C ARG A 17 -7.25 -1.21 -11.06
N ARG A 18 -7.88 -1.87 -10.08
CA ARG A 18 -9.33 -1.75 -9.86
C ARG A 18 -9.69 -0.43 -9.19
N ILE A 19 -8.84 0.05 -8.29
CA ILE A 19 -9.00 1.35 -7.62
C ILE A 19 -8.65 2.51 -8.56
N HIS A 20 -7.69 2.30 -9.47
CA HIS A 20 -7.27 3.26 -10.48
C HIS A 20 -7.44 2.65 -11.87
N PRO A 21 -8.68 2.68 -12.42
CA PRO A 21 -8.91 2.19 -13.76
C PRO A 21 -8.04 2.96 -14.75
N PRO A 22 -7.47 2.28 -15.76
CA PRO A 22 -6.65 2.94 -16.77
C PRO A 22 -7.48 3.99 -17.52
N GLY A 23 -7.00 5.23 -17.54
CA GLY A 23 -7.65 6.36 -18.20
C GLY A 23 -6.69 7.54 -18.33
N MET A 24 -7.07 8.54 -19.14
CA MET A 24 -6.35 9.81 -19.24
C MET A 24 -6.72 10.70 -18.05
N THR A 25 -6.23 10.34 -16.88
CA THR A 25 -6.32 11.18 -15.68
C THR A 25 -4.91 11.59 -15.29
N ASP A 26 -4.68 12.90 -15.30
CA ASP A 26 -3.40 13.48 -14.92
C ASP A 26 -3.25 13.52 -13.39
N GLY A 27 -2.02 13.32 -12.92
CA GLY A 27 -1.65 13.46 -11.51
C GLY A 27 -1.13 12.19 -10.84
N VAL A 28 -0.78 12.32 -9.56
CA VAL A 28 -0.34 11.20 -8.72
C VAL A 28 -1.55 10.60 -8.01
N HIS A 29 -1.95 9.42 -8.46
CA HIS A 29 -3.09 8.69 -7.91
C HIS A 29 -2.79 7.97 -6.60
N VAL A 30 -1.62 7.35 -6.53
CA VAL A 30 -1.11 6.64 -5.37
C VAL A 30 0.41 6.76 -5.32
N THR A 31 0.94 7.00 -4.13
CA THR A 31 2.37 7.01 -3.84
C THR A 31 2.69 5.78 -3.01
N ILE A 32 3.65 4.98 -3.47
CA ILE A 32 4.20 3.85 -2.73
C ILE A 32 5.67 4.16 -2.49
N GLN A 33 6.06 4.32 -1.23
CA GLN A 33 7.40 4.71 -0.84
C GLN A 33 7.99 3.69 0.14
N TYR A 34 9.18 3.18 -0.18
CA TYR A 34 10.01 2.50 0.81
C TYR A 34 10.71 3.55 1.67
N PHE A 35 10.66 3.37 2.98
CA PHE A 35 11.33 4.26 3.93
C PHE A 35 11.92 3.44 5.07
N THR A 36 13.01 3.95 5.61
CA THR A 36 13.73 3.35 6.73
C THR A 36 13.82 4.36 7.86
N GLY A 37 13.84 3.88 9.09
CA GLY A 37 13.91 4.74 10.26
C GLY A 37 14.18 3.96 11.52
N PHE A 38 14.50 4.70 12.57
CA PHE A 38 14.66 4.16 13.90
C PHE A 38 13.28 3.77 14.47
N GLU A 39 13.12 2.51 14.90
CA GLU A 39 11.93 2.00 15.60
C GLU A 39 10.57 2.12 14.86
N LEU A 40 10.54 2.17 13.52
CA LEU A 40 9.28 2.33 12.75
C LEU A 40 8.25 1.22 12.96
N PHE A 41 8.67 -0.04 13.05
CA PHE A 41 7.78 -1.20 13.10
C PHE A 41 8.05 -2.10 14.32
N ASN A 42 8.32 -1.48 15.47
CA ASN A 42 8.61 -2.18 16.71
C ASN A 42 7.34 -2.82 17.32
N THR A 43 6.85 -3.89 16.68
CA THR A 43 5.55 -4.53 16.98
C THR A 43 5.67 -5.76 17.87
N ARG A 44 6.88 -6.22 18.17
CA ARG A 44 7.12 -7.46 18.94
C ARG A 44 7.45 -7.16 20.41
N PRO A 45 6.65 -7.65 21.37
CA PRO A 45 7.01 -7.59 22.79
C PRO A 45 8.38 -8.24 23.03
N TYR A 46 9.24 -7.56 23.80
CA TYR A 46 10.60 -8.00 24.13
C TYR A 46 11.62 -8.02 22.97
N HIS A 47 11.31 -7.36 21.85
CA HIS A 47 12.21 -7.20 20.69
C HIS A 47 12.62 -5.72 20.51
N ASN A 48 12.87 -5.04 21.61
CA ASN A 48 13.24 -3.63 21.71
C ASN A 48 14.76 -3.42 21.63
N TYR A 49 15.40 -4.08 20.66
CA TYR A 49 16.71 -3.62 20.21
C TYR A 49 16.48 -2.36 19.38
N GLU A 50 17.26 -1.32 19.65
CA GLU A 50 17.39 -0.06 18.89
C GLU A 50 17.66 -0.34 17.41
N THR A 51 16.64 -0.79 16.69
CA THR A 51 16.79 -1.39 15.37
C THR A 51 16.26 -0.44 14.31
N TRP A 52 17.15 -0.10 13.39
CA TRP A 52 16.75 0.43 12.10
C TRP A 52 15.86 -0.60 11.42
N SER A 53 14.61 -0.22 11.17
CA SER A 53 13.64 -1.02 10.43
C SER A 53 13.25 -0.29 9.15
N GLY A 54 12.89 -1.06 8.14
CA GLY A 54 12.43 -0.56 6.86
C GLY A 54 11.03 -1.06 6.57
N GLY A 55 10.28 -0.28 5.80
CA GLY A 55 8.95 -0.68 5.37
C GLY A 55 8.38 0.26 4.34
N TRP A 56 7.07 0.16 4.15
CA TRP A 56 6.37 0.74 3.02
C TRP A 56 5.26 1.66 3.48
N ARG A 57 5.25 2.86 2.91
CA ARG A 57 4.17 3.84 3.03
C ARG A 57 3.38 3.83 1.73
N VAL A 58 2.07 3.61 1.84
CA VAL A 58 1.13 3.70 0.73
C VAL A 58 0.16 4.85 1.03
N GLU A 59 0.13 5.84 0.13
CA GLU A 59 -0.68 7.05 0.28
C GLU A 59 -1.46 7.34 -1.01
N GLY A 60 -2.77 7.50 -0.88
CA GLY A 60 -3.67 7.80 -2.00
C GLY A 60 -5.13 7.76 -1.54
N HIS A 61 -6.04 8.43 -2.26
CA HIS A 61 -7.47 8.49 -1.92
C HIS A 61 -7.76 8.96 -0.48
N GLY A 62 -6.95 9.88 0.06
CA GLY A 62 -7.09 10.36 1.44
C GLY A 62 -6.86 9.28 2.50
N VAL A 63 -6.18 8.19 2.15
CA VAL A 63 -5.79 7.10 3.05
C VAL A 63 -4.27 6.98 3.02
N LYS A 64 -3.68 6.88 4.22
CA LYS A 64 -2.26 6.60 4.42
C LYS A 64 -2.11 5.35 5.28
N VAL A 65 -1.25 4.43 4.85
CA VAL A 65 -0.93 3.18 5.55
C VAL A 65 0.58 2.98 5.56
N GLU A 66 1.12 2.53 6.68
CA GLU A 66 2.53 2.21 6.86
C GLU A 66 2.64 0.81 7.46
N MET A 67 3.42 -0.08 6.83
CA MET A 67 3.68 -1.44 7.32
C MET A 67 5.08 -1.90 6.89
N GLU A 68 5.63 -2.88 7.59
CA GLU A 68 6.93 -3.50 7.26
C GLU A 68 6.88 -4.18 5.87
N ASP A 69 5.82 -4.94 5.62
CA ASP A 69 5.61 -5.66 4.36
C ASP A 69 4.76 -4.85 3.36
N LEU A 70 5.24 -4.77 2.10
CA LEU A 70 4.57 -4.03 1.03
C LEU A 70 3.18 -4.61 0.72
N ASP A 71 3.09 -5.93 0.65
CA ASP A 71 1.87 -6.64 0.28
C ASP A 71 0.74 -6.34 1.27
N ASP A 72 1.07 -6.28 2.55
CA ASP A 72 0.13 -5.96 3.62
C ASP A 72 -0.21 -4.47 3.64
N ALA A 73 0.79 -3.59 3.42
CA ALA A 73 0.56 -2.16 3.28
C ALA A 73 -0.49 -1.85 2.18
N VAL A 74 -0.35 -2.48 1.01
CA VAL A 74 -1.27 -2.28 -0.12
C VAL A 74 -2.64 -2.90 0.15
N LYS A 75 -2.71 -4.11 0.74
CA LYS A 75 -3.99 -4.74 1.10
C LYS A 75 -4.79 -3.90 2.09
N VAL A 76 -4.15 -3.43 3.16
CA VAL A 76 -4.80 -2.62 4.19
C VAL A 76 -5.20 -1.25 3.65
N TRP A 77 -4.36 -0.64 2.81
CA TRP A 77 -4.73 0.59 2.10
C TRP A 77 -5.98 0.37 1.24
N ALA A 78 -6.00 -0.68 0.41
CA ALA A 78 -7.13 -0.98 -0.47
C ALA A 78 -8.42 -1.26 0.30
N GLN A 79 -8.34 -1.95 1.44
CA GLN A 79 -9.49 -2.16 2.33
C GLN A 79 -10.02 -0.85 2.90
N LYS A 80 -9.13 0.04 3.38
CA LYS A 80 -9.49 1.35 3.91
C LYS A 80 -10.10 2.28 2.85
N VAL A 81 -9.58 2.24 1.62
CA VAL A 81 -10.14 3.00 0.48
C VAL A 81 -11.56 2.52 0.15
N LYS A 82 -11.80 1.20 0.09
CA LYS A 82 -13.15 0.65 -0.12
C LYS A 82 -14.11 1.01 1.02
N GLY A 83 -13.66 0.94 2.27
CA GLY A 83 -14.46 1.29 3.44
C GLY A 83 -14.92 2.75 3.45
N LYS A 84 -14.10 3.68 2.93
CA LYS A 84 -14.48 5.09 2.78
C LYS A 84 -15.47 5.35 1.63
N GLY A 85 -15.54 4.45 0.64
CA GLY A 85 -16.44 4.58 -0.52
C GLY A 85 -17.81 3.93 -0.34
N GLY A 86 -18.15 3.43 0.86
CA GLY A 86 -19.40 2.71 1.15
C GLY A 86 -20.54 3.56 1.72
N ASP A 87 -20.31 4.85 1.99
CA ASP A 87 -21.30 5.79 2.54
C ASP A 87 -21.62 6.92 1.54
N ALA A 88 -21.99 6.55 0.30
CA ALA A 88 -22.53 7.50 -0.69
C ALA A 88 -23.60 6.84 -1.56
#